data_AF-M6BQ95-F1
#
_entry.id   AF-M6BQ95-F1
#
_cell.length_a   1.000
_cell.length_b   1.000
_cell.length_c   1.000
_cell.angle_alpha   90.00
_cell.angle_beta   90.00
_cell.angle_gamma   90.00
#
_symmetry.space_group_name_H-M   'P 1'
#
loop_
_entity.id
_entity.type
_entity.pdbx_description
1 polymer ?
#
loop_
_entity_poly.entity_id
_entity_poly.type
_entity_poly.pdbx_seq_one_letter_code
_entity_poly.pdbx_strand_id
1 'polypeptide(L)' 'MDYWNLGFRSLDEIRLTDPEKLYIRCCELHGGYVDRCMLYVFRCVYYSLNTEKPNSEKLKWWNWKDTKKIQKLKR' A
#
# COMPACT_ATOMS: atom_id res chain seq x y z
N MET A 1 -6.83 4.88 -11.06
CA MET A 1 -7.66 4.22 -10.02
C MET A 1 -7.51 5.01 -8.74
N ASP A 2 -8.62 5.28 -8.07
CA ASP A 2 -8.66 6.05 -6.83
C ASP A 2 -9.07 5.17 -5.64
N TYR A 3 -8.64 5.52 -4.42
CA TYR A 3 -8.96 4.79 -3.20
C TYR A 3 -10.47 4.76 -2.90
N TRP A 4 -11.22 5.73 -3.40
CA TRP A 4 -12.67 5.80 -3.27
C TRP A 4 -13.39 4.68 -4.03
N ASN A 5 -12.86 4.26 -5.18
CA ASN A 5 -13.39 3.14 -5.98
C ASN A 5 -13.09 1.78 -5.35
N LEU A 6 -12.05 1.70 -4.52
CA LEU A 6 -11.74 0.51 -3.74
C LEU A 6 -12.66 0.32 -2.52
N GLY A 7 -13.54 1.29 -2.25
CA GLY A 7 -14.52 1.26 -1.16
C GLY A 7 -14.03 1.86 0.15
N PHE A 8 -12.83 2.45 0.18
CA PHE A 8 -12.34 3.13 1.37
C PHE A 8 -12.94 4.52 1.49
N ARG A 9 -13.36 4.88 2.71
CA ARG A 9 -13.95 6.19 3.04
C ARG A 9 -13.12 6.95 4.06
N SER A 10 -12.20 6.28 4.74
CA SER A 10 -11.27 6.90 5.68
C SER A 10 -9.85 6.35 5.54
N LEU A 11 -8.87 7.20 5.85
CA LEU A 11 -7.46 6.81 5.97
C LEU A 11 -7.25 5.72 7.04
N ASP A 12 -8.11 5.64 8.05
CA ASP A 12 -8.00 4.64 9.11
C ASP A 12 -8.31 3.22 8.60
N GLU A 13 -9.30 3.08 7.72
CA GLU A 13 -9.62 1.80 7.07
C GLU A 13 -8.47 1.32 6.19
N ILE A 14 -7.79 2.26 5.53
CA ILE A 14 -6.59 1.99 4.73
C ILE A 14 -5.45 1.55 5.64
N ARG A 15 -5.28 2.23 6.78
CA ARG A 15 -4.24 1.92 7.78
C ARG A 15 -4.38 0.51 8.35
N LEU A 16 -5.62 0.03 8.51
CA LEU A 16 -5.94 -1.30 9.02
C LEU A 16 -5.88 -2.41 7.96
N THR A 17 -5.79 -2.04 6.68
CA THR A 17 -5.82 -2.99 5.57
C THR A 17 -4.43 -3.36 5.09
N ASP A 18 -4.21 -4.65 4.82
CA ASP A 18 -2.96 -5.14 4.26
C ASP A 18 -2.77 -4.67 2.80
N PRO A 19 -1.63 -4.05 2.44
CA PRO A 19 -1.41 -3.48 1.11
C PRO A 19 -1.42 -4.53 0.00
N GLU A 20 -1.07 -5.80 0.27
CA GLU A 20 -1.13 -6.88 -0.73
C GLU A 20 -2.57 -7.28 -1.01
N LYS A 21 -3.40 -7.38 0.03
CA LYS A 21 -4.85 -7.62 -0.15
C LYS A 21 -5.52 -6.50 -0.93
N LEU A 22 -5.11 -5.26 -0.66
CA LEU A 22 -5.64 -4.08 -1.34
C LEU A 22 -5.28 -4.07 -2.82
N TYR A 23 -4.06 -4.49 -3.15
CA TYR A 23 -3.62 -4.70 -4.53
C TYR A 23 -4.41 -5.81 -5.24
N ILE A 24 -4.62 -6.96 -4.59
CA ILE A 24 -5.44 -8.05 -5.14
C ILE A 24 -6.85 -7.54 -5.44
N ARG A 25 -7.48 -6.84 -4.50
CA ARG A 25 -8.80 -6.25 -4.70
C ARG A 25 -8.81 -5.22 -5.84
N CYS A 26 -7.73 -4.45 -6.00
CA CYS A 26 -7.58 -3.52 -7.11
C CYS A 26 -7.48 -4.25 -8.46
N CYS A 27 -6.78 -5.38 -8.51
CA CYS A 27 -6.71 -6.27 -9.67
C CYS A 27 -8.08 -6.85 -10.03
N GLU A 28 -8.84 -7.29 -9.03
CA GLU A 28 -10.21 -7.81 -9.20
C GLU A 28 -11.16 -6.73 -9.74
N LEU A 29 -11.15 -5.53 -9.15
CA LEU A 29 -11.97 -4.40 -9.60
C LEU A 29 -11.59 -3.90 -10.99
N HIS A 30 -10.31 -3.98 -11.34
CA HIS A 30 -9.84 -3.61 -12.67
C HIS A 30 -10.19 -4.67 -13.73
N GLY A 31 -10.59 -5.88 -13.31
CA GLY A 31 -10.88 -7.00 -14.21
C GLY A 31 -9.61 -7.59 -14.85
N GLY A 32 -8.44 -7.36 -14.25
CA GLY A 32 -7.17 -7.78 -14.82
C GLY A 32 -5.96 -7.35 -14.00
N TYR A 33 -4.77 -7.81 -14.40
CA TYR A 33 -3.53 -7.53 -13.68
C TYR A 33 -3.16 -6.05 -13.76
N VAL A 34 -3.17 -5.38 -12.61
CA VAL A 34 -2.64 -4.02 -12.47
C VAL A 34 -1.12 -4.09 -12.33
N ASP A 35 -0.39 -3.07 -12.75
CA ASP A 35 1.06 -3.06 -12.60
C ASP A 35 1.49 -3.07 -11.11
N ARG A 36 2.60 -3.75 -10.81
CA ARG A 36 3.16 -3.83 -9.43
C ARG A 36 3.53 -2.47 -8.83
N CYS A 37 3.69 -1.42 -9.64
CA CYS A 37 3.87 -0.06 -9.13
C CYS A 37 2.75 0.35 -8.14
N MET A 38 1.50 -0.09 -8.37
CA MET A 38 0.39 0.19 -7.46
C MET A 38 0.56 -0.48 -6.10
N LEU A 39 1.08 -1.70 -6.05
CA LEU A 39 1.39 -2.37 -4.78
C LEU A 39 2.40 -1.56 -3.95
N TYR A 40 3.42 -0.99 -4.59
CA TYR A 40 4.43 -0.19 -3.91
C TYR A 40 3.86 1.12 -3.38
N VAL A 41 2.91 1.73 -4.10
CA VAL A 41 2.17 2.90 -3.61
C VAL A 41 1.35 2.52 -2.37
N PHE A 42 0.64 1.40 -2.39
CA PHE A 42 -0.13 0.95 -1.22
C PHE A 42 0.75 0.69 0.00
N ARG A 43 1.91 0.04 -0.18
CA ARG A 43 2.91 -0.15 0.88
C ARG A 43 3.42 1.20 1.45
N CYS A 44 3.66 2.17 0.57
CA CYS A 44 4.09 3.51 0.96
C CYS A 44 3.03 4.25 1.79
N VAL A 45 1.77 4.20 1.34
CA VAL A 45 0.63 4.80 2.05
C VAL A 45 0.44 4.11 3.41
N TYR A 46 0.42 2.79 3.45
CA TYR A 46 0.31 2.02 4.69
C TYR A 46 1.41 2.39 5.71
N TYR A 47 2.66 2.52 5.25
CA TYR A 47 3.76 2.95 6.10
C TYR A 47 3.59 4.40 6.60
N SER A 48 3.20 5.32 5.72
CA SER A 48 2.96 6.71 6.08
C SER A 48 1.84 6.86 7.11
N LEU A 49 0.81 6.00 7.03
CA LEU A 49 -0.32 6.02 7.96
C LEU A 49 0.00 5.33 9.29
N ASN A 50 0.85 4.31 9.29
CA ASN A 50 1.24 3.57 10.49
C ASN A 50 2.46 4.15 11.22
N THR A 51 3.15 5.14 10.64
CA THR A 51 4.36 5.74 11.22
C THR A 51 4.11 7.21 11.54
N GLU A 52 4.18 7.60 12.82
CA GLU A 52 3.95 9.00 13.24
C GLU A 52 5.03 9.97 12.74
N LYS A 53 6.28 9.49 12.58
CA LYS A 53 7.41 10.26 12.02
C LYS A 53 8.05 9.48 10.87
N PRO A 54 7.41 9.44 9.69
CA PRO A 54 7.92 8.70 8.56
C PRO A 54 9.20 9.35 8.04
N ASN A 55 10.21 8.53 7.73
CA ASN A 55 11.42 9.03 7.07
C ASN A 55 11.05 9.50 5.65
N SER A 56 11.40 10.74 5.30
CA SER A 56 11.15 11.36 3.99
C SER A 56 11.65 10.53 2.80
N GLU A 57 12.70 9.73 2.99
CA GLU A 57 13.17 8.80 1.97
C GLU A 57 12.18 7.66 1.76
N LYS A 58 11.58 7.11 2.81
CA LYS A 58 10.59 6.02 2.74
C LYS A 58 9.21 6.50 2.30
N LEU A 59 8.95 7.80 2.21
CA LEU A 59 7.72 8.34 1.61
C LEU A 59 7.72 8.28 0.08
N LYS A 60 8.84 7.87 -0.52
CA LYS A 60 8.97 7.68 -1.95
C LYS A 60 8.54 6.26 -2.32
N TRP A 61 7.46 6.12 -3.10
CA TRP A 61 6.90 4.81 -3.46
C TRP A 61 7.91 3.85 -4.10
N TRP A 62 8.91 4.36 -4.85
CA TRP A 62 9.93 3.54 -5.48
C TRP A 62 10.89 2.87 -4.49
N ASN A 63 10.94 3.31 -3.23
CA ASN A 63 11.71 2.65 -2.17
C ASN A 63 10.98 1.42 -1.60
N TRP A 64 9.73 1.19 -1.99
CA TRP A 64 8.93 0.00 -1.61
C TRP A 64 8.91 -1.09 -2.67
N LYS A 65 9.65 -0.90 -3.77
CA LYS A 65 9.91 -1.96 -4.75
C LYS A 65 10.46 -3.20 -4.03
N ASP A 66 10.12 -4.39 -4.52
CA ASP A 66 10.58 -5.66 -3.93
C ASP A 66 12.11 -5.76 -3.92
N THR A 67 12.70 -5.22 -2.87
CA THR A 67 14.01 -5.57 -2.36
C THR A 67 13.74 -6.66 -1.32
N LYS A 68 14.45 -7.78 -1.38
CA LYS A 68 14.21 -9.04 -0.66
C LYS A 68 14.18 -8.98 0.91
N LYS A 69 13.77 -7.87 1.54
CA LYS A 69 14.04 -7.56 2.95
C LYS A 69 12.85 -7.15 3.82
N ILE A 70 11.59 -7.24 3.39
CA ILE A 70 10.46 -7.04 4.32
C ILE A 70 10.10 -8.37 5.00
N GLN A 71 11.02 -8.86 5.82
CA GLN A 71 10.71 -9.72 6.96
C GLN A 71 10.78 -8.85 8.21
N LYS A 72 9.82 -9.01 9.13
CA LYS A 72 9.74 -8.37 10.45
C LYS A 72 9.11 -6.97 10.47
N LEU A 73 7.78 -6.92 10.44
CA LEU A 73 7.05 -6.01 11.33
C LEU A 73 5.71 -6.64 11.74
N LYS A 74 5.80 -7.80 12.41
CA LYS A 74 4.78 -8.25 13.36
C LYS A 74 5.50 -8.34 14.69
N ARG A 75 5.26 -7.38 15.58
CA ARG A 75 5.67 -7.41 16.97
C ARG A 75 4.41 -7.33 17.81
#